data_AF-A0A1V5UX78-F1
#
_entry.id   AF-A0A1V5UX78-F1
#
_cell.length_a   1.000
_cell.length_b   1.000
_cell.length_c   1.000
_cell.angle_alpha   90.00
_cell.angle_beta   90.00
_cell.angle_gamma   90.00
#
_symmetry.space_group_name_H-M   'P 1'
#
loop_
_entity.id
_entity.type
_entity.pdbx_description
1 polymer ?
#
loop_
_entity_poly.entity_id
_entity_poly.type
_entity_poly.pdbx_seq_one_letter_code
_entity_poly.pdbx_strand_id
1 'polypeptide(L)'
;MIIGSLLITLSAFLYIGVKYPWQVYAVQVIGGLGGALSYPSWLGIFTRHIDKQSEALEWSLYYTATDLGAALTAGLGGYIAASFGYSLLFGVVGVSSLLGTAFFGRGGSGNEKTVEMFEKAFRRVD
;
A
#
# COMPACT_ATOMS: atom_id res chain seq x y z
N MET A 1 -5.41 -6.34 2.78
CA MET A 1 -4.27 -5.81 1.98
C MET A 1 -4.56 -5.65 0.48
N ILE A 2 -4.76 -6.70 -0.33
CA ILE A 2 -4.93 -6.55 -1.80
C ILE A 2 -6.09 -5.61 -2.18
N ILE A 3 -7.27 -5.82 -1.60
CA ILE A 3 -8.45 -4.98 -1.82
C ILE A 3 -8.19 -3.53 -1.35
N GLY A 4 -7.52 -3.35 -0.21
CA GLY A 4 -7.16 -2.02 0.30
C GLY A 4 -6.19 -1.29 -0.65
N SER A 5 -5.18 -2.00 -1.18
CA SER A 5 -4.22 -1.44 -2.14
C SER A 5 -4.86 -1.09 -3.48
N LEU A 6 -5.87 -1.85 -3.92
CA LEU A 6 -6.67 -1.51 -5.09
C LEU A 6 -7.48 -0.23 -4.87
N LEU A 7 -8.08 -0.05 -3.69
CA LEU A 7 -8.81 1.18 -3.34
C LEU A 7 -7.89 2.40 -3.23
N ILE A 8 -6.69 2.24 -2.64
CA ILE A 8 -5.68 3.30 -2.60
C ILE A 8 -5.27 3.69 -4.03
N THR A 9 -4.98 2.71 -4.87
CA THR A 9 -4.63 2.93 -6.28
C THR A 9 -5.75 3.63 -7.04
N LEU A 10 -7.00 3.20 -6.85
CA LEU A 10 -8.18 3.83 -7.45
C LEU A 10 -8.29 5.30 -7.02
N SER A 11 -8.06 5.60 -5.74
CA SER A 11 -8.10 6.98 -5.23
C SER A 11 -7.07 7.88 -5.91
N ALA A 12 -5.86 7.38 -6.19
CA ALA A 12 -4.81 8.11 -6.91
C ALA A 12 -5.25 8.53 -8.33
N PHE A 13 -5.93 7.65 -9.06
CA PHE A 13 -6.48 7.99 -10.39
C PHE A 13 -7.67 8.94 -10.32
N LEU A 14 -8.53 8.79 -9.32
CA LEU A 14 -9.69 9.66 -9.16
C LEU A 14 -9.30 11.13 -8.96
N TYR A 15 -8.12 11.41 -8.39
CA TYR A 15 -7.59 12.77 -8.26
C TYR A 15 -7.39 13.49 -9.61
N ILE A 16 -7.15 12.77 -10.70
CA ILE A 16 -6.99 13.37 -12.05
C ILE A 16 -8.31 14.03 -12.51
N GLY A 17 -9.46 13.49 -12.07
CA GLY A 17 -10.79 13.98 -12.45
C GLY A 17 -11.35 15.08 -11.54
N VAL A 18 -10.60 15.50 -10.52
CA VAL A 18 -11.08 16.47 -9.52
C VAL A 18 -11.09 17.88 -10.11
N LYS A 19 -12.26 18.52 -10.09
CA LYS A 19 -12.49 19.92 -10.49
C LYS A 19 -12.99 20.79 -9.35
N TYR A 20 -13.61 20.19 -8.33
CA TYR A 20 -14.22 20.90 -7.21
C TYR A 20 -13.66 20.41 -5.86
N PRO A 21 -13.54 21.27 -4.85
CA PRO A 21 -13.00 20.90 -3.53
C PRO A 21 -13.74 19.73 -2.87
N TRP A 22 -15.07 19.63 -3.04
CA TRP A 22 -15.86 18.54 -2.45
C TRP A 22 -15.43 17.14 -2.94
N GLN A 23 -14.94 17.05 -4.19
CA GLN A 23 -14.50 15.78 -4.77
C GLN A 23 -13.22 15.27 -4.10
N VAL A 24 -12.36 16.17 -3.61
CA VAL A 24 -11.16 15.80 -2.83
C VAL A 24 -11.55 15.02 -1.58
N TYR A 25 -12.57 15.49 -0.85
CA TYR A 25 -13.03 14.81 0.36
C TYR A 25 -13.63 13.43 0.04
N ALA A 26 -14.37 13.29 -1.06
CA ALA A 26 -14.88 12.00 -1.50
C ALA A 26 -13.75 11.02 -1.85
N VAL A 27 -12.71 11.49 -2.55
CA VAL A 27 -11.53 10.68 -2.89
C VAL A 27 -10.72 10.33 -1.65
N GLN A 28 -10.57 11.25 -0.69
CA GLN A 28 -9.96 11.02 0.62
C GLN A 28 -10.66 9.91 1.40
N VAL A 29 -12.00 9.85 1.38
CA VAL A 29 -12.76 8.77 2.04
C VAL A 29 -12.43 7.42 1.41
N ILE A 30 -12.39 7.33 0.07
CA ILE A 30 -12.04 6.08 -0.64
C ILE A 30 -10.61 5.64 -0.31
N GLY A 31 -9.66 6.58 -0.35
CA GLY A 31 -8.26 6.32 0.01
C GLY A 31 -8.10 5.89 1.47
N GLY A 32 -8.84 6.54 2.38
CA GLY A 32 -8.88 6.21 3.81
C GLY A 32 -9.43 4.82 4.09
N LEU A 33 -10.50 4.41 3.41
CA LEU A 33 -11.03 3.03 3.46
C LEU A 33 -9.99 2.02 2.94
N GLY A 34 -9.32 2.35 1.84
CA GLY A 34 -8.22 1.55 1.32
C GLY A 34 -7.08 1.39 2.33
N GLY A 35 -6.68 2.48 2.97
CA GLY A 35 -5.70 2.51 4.06
C GLY A 35 -6.12 1.64 5.24
N ALA A 36 -7.35 1.77 5.70
CA ALA A 36 -7.90 1.00 6.81
C ALA A 36 -7.89 -0.52 6.56
N LEU A 37 -7.99 -0.95 5.30
CA LEU A 37 -7.90 -2.37 4.92
C LEU A 37 -6.46 -2.85 4.64
N SER A 38 -5.55 -1.94 4.34
CA SER A 38 -4.15 -2.28 4.00
C SER A 38 -3.21 -2.20 5.20
N TYR A 39 -3.23 -1.11 5.97
CA TYR A 39 -2.29 -0.90 7.08
C TYR A 39 -2.35 -1.99 8.17
N PRO A 40 -3.50 -2.32 8.78
CA PRO A 40 -3.54 -3.35 9.81
C PRO A 40 -3.22 -4.74 9.25
N SER A 41 -3.54 -5.01 7.98
CA SER A 41 -3.13 -6.26 7.32
C SER A 41 -1.60 -6.35 7.20
N TRP A 42 -0.94 -5.28 6.77
CA TRP A 42 0.52 -5.24 6.64
C TRP A 42 1.19 -5.37 8.01
N LEU A 43 0.76 -4.58 8.99
CA LEU A 43 1.34 -4.61 10.34
C LEU A 43 1.19 -5.99 11.00
N GLY A 44 0.06 -6.66 10.78
CA GLY A 44 -0.16 -8.03 11.26
C GLY A 44 0.76 -9.07 10.63
N ILE A 45 1.09 -8.94 9.33
CA ILE A 45 2.06 -9.81 8.66
C ILE A 45 3.47 -9.47 9.12
N PHE A 46 3.84 -8.20 9.12
CA PHE A 46 5.17 -7.71 9.49
C PHE A 46 5.55 -8.17 10.90
N THR A 47 4.71 -7.88 11.90
CA THR A 47 4.97 -8.25 13.31
C THR A 47 5.14 -9.76 13.51
N ARG A 48 4.48 -10.61 12.71
CA ARG A 48 4.65 -12.07 12.79
C ARG A 48 6.00 -12.57 12.26
N HIS A 49 6.67 -11.78 11.42
CA HIS A 49 7.95 -12.12 10.80
C HIS A 49 9.13 -11.39 11.44
N ILE A 50 8.88 -10.53 12.44
CA ILE A 50 9.93 -9.85 13.19
C ILE A 50 10.64 -10.83 14.11
N ASP A 51 11.97 -10.71 14.20
CA ASP A 51 12.73 -11.41 15.23
C ASP A 51 12.49 -10.78 16.60
N LYS A 52 12.00 -11.59 17.55
CA LYS A 52 11.72 -11.18 18.93
C LYS A 52 12.96 -10.65 19.66
N GLN A 53 14.17 -11.07 19.28
CA GLN A 53 15.39 -10.57 19.90
C GLN A 53 15.79 -9.18 19.40
N SER A 54 15.28 -8.75 18.25
CA SER A 54 15.65 -7.50 17.58
C SER A 54 14.44 -6.63 17.20
N GLU A 55 13.30 -6.82 17.87
CA GLU A 55 12.02 -6.16 17.53
C GLU A 55 12.15 -4.63 17.43
N ALA A 56 12.80 -4.00 18.40
CA ALA A 56 13.00 -2.55 18.42
C ALA A 56 13.83 -2.06 17.23
N LEU A 57 14.86 -2.82 16.82
CA LEU A 57 15.70 -2.47 15.67
C LEU A 57 14.89 -2.58 14.38
N GLU A 58 14.18 -3.70 14.17
CA GLU A 58 13.40 -3.92 12.96
C GLU A 58 12.28 -2.88 12.78
N TRP A 59 11.56 -2.56 13.86
CA TRP A 59 10.58 -1.46 13.83
C TRP A 59 11.23 -0.11 13.55
N SER A 60 12.37 0.20 14.20
CA SER A 60 13.07 1.47 13.96
C SER A 60 13.53 1.61 12.52
N LEU A 61 14.02 0.53 11.91
CA LEU A 61 14.44 0.50 10.51
C LEU A 61 13.23 0.65 9.58
N TYR A 62 12.12 -0.04 9.89
CA TYR A 62 10.86 0.09 9.15
C TYR A 62 10.34 1.53 9.14
N TYR A 63 10.24 2.17 10.31
CA TYR A 63 9.78 3.56 10.41
C TYR A 63 10.74 4.52 9.72
N THR A 64 12.05 4.37 9.95
CA THR A 64 13.07 5.22 9.30
C THR A 64 12.98 5.12 7.77
N ALA A 65 12.89 3.90 7.23
CA ALA A 65 12.76 3.70 5.79
C ALA A 65 11.45 4.28 5.23
N THR A 66 10.34 4.10 5.95
CA THR A 66 9.02 4.60 5.55
C THR A 66 8.98 6.13 5.58
N ASP A 67 9.49 6.75 6.64
CA ASP A 67 9.49 8.21 6.82
C ASP A 67 10.45 8.90 5.86
N LEU A 68 11.63 8.33 5.62
CA LEU A 68 12.55 8.82 4.58
C LEU A 68 11.90 8.72 3.20
N GLY A 69 11.26 7.60 2.89
CA GLY A 69 10.51 7.43 1.65
C GLY A 69 9.39 8.46 1.50
N ALA A 70 8.64 8.72 2.58
CA ALA A 70 7.59 9.72 2.61
C ALA A 70 8.15 11.14 2.40
N ALA A 71 9.24 11.50 3.06
CA ALA A 71 9.89 12.80 2.92
C ALA A 71 10.42 13.04 1.50
N LEU A 72 11.11 12.04 0.93
CA LEU A 72 11.60 12.09 -0.45
C LEU A 72 10.45 12.23 -1.45
N THR A 73 9.40 11.43 -1.29
CA THR A 73 8.24 11.46 -2.18
C THR A 73 7.45 12.75 -2.04
N ALA A 74 7.34 13.32 -0.83
CA ALA A 74 6.71 14.61 -0.62
C ALA A 74 7.50 15.75 -1.30
N GLY A 75 8.83 15.76 -1.16
CA GLY A 75 9.69 16.74 -1.83
C GLY A 75 9.62 16.64 -3.35
N LEU A 76 9.78 15.43 -3.90
CA LEU A 76 9.69 15.17 -5.34
C LEU A 76 8.29 15.45 -5.87
N GLY A 77 7.25 15.03 -5.16
CA GLY A 77 5.86 15.26 -5.52
C GLY A 77 5.51 16.74 -5.56
N GLY A 78 5.98 17.52 -4.57
CA GLY A 78 5.85 18.97 -4.55
C GLY A 78 6.56 19.64 -5.73
N TYR A 79 7.78 19.22 -6.04
CA TYR A 79 8.53 19.73 -7.19
C TYR A 79 7.84 19.44 -8.53
N ILE A 80 7.34 18.20 -8.71
CA ILE A 80 6.61 17.79 -9.92
C ILE A 80 5.30 18.58 -10.04
N ALA A 81 4.54 18.73 -8.95
CA ALA A 81 3.30 19.52 -8.96
C ALA A 81 3.54 20.98 -9.33
N ALA A 82 4.61 21.60 -8.79
CA ALA A 82 4.93 22.99 -9.05
C ALA A 82 5.40 23.22 -10.50
N SER A 83 6.12 22.26 -11.09
CA SER A 83 6.77 22.44 -12.41
C SER A 83 5.91 21.94 -13.57
N PHE A 84 5.20 20.82 -13.40
CA PHE A 84 4.47 20.12 -14.46
C PHE A 84 2.96 20.04 -14.21
N GLY A 85 2.50 20.50 -13.04
CA GLY A 85 1.09 20.50 -12.64
C GLY A 85 0.62 19.17 -12.02
N TYR A 86 -0.57 19.24 -11.43
CA TYR A 86 -1.15 18.13 -10.66
C TYR A 86 -1.53 16.90 -11.51
N SER A 87 -1.87 17.08 -12.79
CA SER A 87 -2.26 15.97 -13.67
C SER A 87 -1.12 14.96 -13.86
N LEU A 88 0.12 15.45 -14.05
CA LEU A 88 1.29 14.58 -14.18
C LEU A 88 1.61 13.92 -12.83
N LEU A 89 1.54 14.68 -11.73
CA LEU A 89 1.77 14.15 -10.38
C LEU A 89 0.87 12.95 -10.08
N PHE A 90 -0.45 13.12 -10.23
CA PHE A 90 -1.40 12.06 -9.92
C PHE A 90 -1.28 10.86 -10.88
N GLY A 91 -0.92 11.10 -12.15
CA GLY A 91 -0.60 10.03 -13.09
C GLY A 91 0.60 9.18 -12.64
N VAL A 92 1.69 9.82 -12.23
CA VAL A 92 2.89 9.14 -11.71
C VAL A 92 2.55 8.34 -10.45
N VAL A 93 1.86 8.97 -9.49
CA VAL A 93 1.43 8.30 -8.25
C VAL A 93 0.54 7.10 -8.56
N GLY A 94 -0.44 7.24 -9.46
CA GLY A 94 -1.33 6.15 -9.87
C GLY A 94 -0.57 4.96 -10.48
N VAL A 95 0.39 5.21 -11.36
CA VAL A 95 1.25 4.15 -11.94
C VAL A 95 2.10 3.48 -10.87
N SER A 96 2.73 4.24 -9.98
CA SER A 96 3.52 3.71 -8.87
C SER A 96 2.65 2.84 -7.93
N SER A 97 1.43 3.27 -7.61
CA SER A 97 0.49 2.50 -6.79
C SER A 97 0.01 1.22 -7.50
N LEU A 98 -0.21 1.26 -8.82
CA LEU A 98 -0.50 0.06 -9.61
C LEU A 98 0.63 -0.95 -9.56
N LEU A 99 1.88 -0.51 -9.72
CA LEU A 99 3.05 -1.39 -9.66
C LEU A 99 3.15 -2.08 -8.29
N GLY A 100 2.97 -1.32 -7.20
CA GLY A 100 2.93 -1.89 -5.85
C GLY A 100 1.79 -2.90 -5.67
N THR A 101 0.58 -2.57 -6.16
CA THR A 101 -0.57 -3.48 -6.08
C THR A 101 -0.36 -4.75 -6.92
N ALA A 102 0.26 -4.63 -8.09
CA ALA A 102 0.58 -5.76 -8.95
C ALA A 102 1.64 -6.69 -8.32
N PHE A 103 2.64 -6.13 -7.63
CA PHE A 103 3.62 -6.90 -6.87
C PHE A 103 2.93 -7.74 -5.78
N PHE A 104 2.05 -7.12 -4.99
CA PHE A 104 1.27 -7.84 -3.98
C PHE A 104 0.27 -8.84 -4.57
N GLY A 105 -0.35 -8.52 -5.70
CA GLY A 105 -1.27 -9.40 -6.42
C GLY A 105 -0.58 -10.65 -6.97
N ARG A 106 0.64 -10.51 -7.51
CA ARG A 106 1.46 -11.66 -7.97
C ARG A 106 1.93 -12.53 -6.82
N GLY A 107 2.27 -11.94 -5.66
CA GLY A 107 2.56 -12.70 -4.44
C GLY A 107 1.35 -13.45 -3.88
N GLY A 108 0.13 -12.95 -4.09
CA GLY A 108 -1.13 -13.57 -3.65
C GLY A 108 -1.73 -14.60 -4.60
N SER A 109 -1.42 -14.55 -5.90
CA SER A 109 -1.97 -15.48 -6.91
C SER A 109 -1.41 -16.91 -6.80
N GLY A 110 -0.40 -17.15 -5.96
CA GLY A 110 0.11 -18.49 -5.65
C GLY A 110 -0.58 -19.19 -4.47
N ASN A 111 -1.51 -18.53 -3.78
CA ASN A 111 -1.92 -18.96 -2.44
C ASN A 111 -3.11 -19.92 -2.35
N GLU A 112 -3.93 -20.12 -3.39
CA GLU A 112 -5.00 -21.14 -3.28
C GLU A 112 -4.40 -22.56 -3.16
N LYS A 113 -3.37 -22.86 -3.97
CA LYS A 113 -2.70 -24.17 -3.91
C LYS A 113 -1.79 -24.32 -2.69
N THR A 114 -1.14 -23.25 -2.25
CA THR A 114 -0.26 -23.28 -1.06
C THR A 114 -1.07 -23.37 0.23
N VAL A 115 -2.18 -22.65 0.35
CA VAL A 115 -3.09 -22.76 1.51
C VAL A 115 -3.77 -24.13 1.55
N GLU A 116 -4.24 -24.67 0.41
CA GLU A 116 -4.74 -26.05 0.36
C GLU A 116 -3.68 -27.09 0.72
N MET A 117 -2.42 -26.88 0.32
CA MET A 117 -1.30 -27.77 0.66
C MET A 117 -1.00 -27.73 2.16
N PHE A 118 -0.96 -26.55 2.78
CA PHE A 118 -0.74 -26.40 4.23
C PHE A 118 -1.92 -26.93 5.05
N GLU A 119 -3.16 -26.73 4.59
CA GLU A 119 -4.36 -27.25 5.25
C GLU A 119 -4.43 -28.79 5.17
N LYS A 120 -4.06 -29.38 4.03
CA LYS A 120 -3.93 -30.84 3.88
C LYS A 120 -2.78 -31.43 4.70
N ALA A 121 -1.69 -30.69 4.88
CA ALA A 121 -0.56 -31.13 5.70
C ALA A 121 -0.90 -31.13 7.19
N PHE A 122 -1.64 -30.12 7.68
CA PHE A 122 -2.06 -30.06 9.08
C PHE A 122 -3.13 -31.10 9.45
N ARG A 123 -4.07 -31.41 8.55
CA ARG A 123 -5.10 -32.45 8.78
C ARG A 123 -4.59 -33.90 8.81
N ARG A 124 -3.30 -34.15 8.56
CA ARG A 124 -2.69 -35.49 8.67
C ARG A 124 -1.95 -35.73 9.99
N VAL A 125 -1.91 -34.72 10.86
CA VAL A 125 -1.16 -34.76 12.13
C VAL A 125 -2.10 -34.84 13.35
N ASP A 126 -3.41 -34.86 13.12
CA ASP A 126 -4.44 -35.34 14.06
C ASP A 126 -4.93 -36.74 13.62
#